data_AF-A0A1F2R8K0-F1
#
_entry.id   AF-A0A1F2R8K0-F1
#
_cell.length_a   1.000
_cell.length_b   1.000
_cell.length_c   1.000
_cell.angle_alpha   90.00
_cell.angle_beta   90.00
_cell.angle_gamma   90.00
#
_symmetry.space_group_name_H-M   'P 1'
#
loop_
_entity.id
_entity.type
_entity.pdbx_description
1 polymer ?
#
loop_
_entity_poly.entity_id
_entity_poly.type
_entity_poly.pdbx_seq_one_letter_code
_entity_poly.pdbx_strand_id
1 'polypeptide(L)'
;MNNFFGMNIFPGSDEIASLIVRIVLNLLFTTIVVRVVYFKLYQHRDYIFTYYLLNVVTFSFAFLLSNVPVNLGFGLGLFGIFGILRYRTEAIEVRNLTYLFVVIGIAILNALENEQISLVELLIVNSLIAGAVCVLEASPFSRREESHRVLYDRLDLLGPATAAEVLEDLRGRTRLPITRFEVGDVDLMRDTAEIAVYYPATGRRSSLKPKDAV
;
A
#
# COMPACT_ATOMS: atom_id res chain seq x y z
N MET A 1 43.27 23.24 5.95
CA MET A 1 42.36 23.76 4.90
C MET A 1 41.24 22.75 4.73
N ASN A 2 40.18 22.81 5.55
CA ASN A 2 39.11 21.79 5.55
C ASN A 2 37.71 22.37 5.28
N ASN A 3 37.63 23.58 4.69
CA ASN A 3 36.35 24.20 4.34
C ASN A 3 36.28 24.40 2.84
N PHE A 4 35.33 23.72 2.19
CA PHE A 4 34.92 24.00 0.82
C PHE A 4 33.49 24.53 0.91
N PHE A 5 33.27 25.75 0.43
CA PHE A 5 31.94 26.38 0.44
C PHE A 5 31.31 26.53 1.85
N GLY A 6 32.12 26.81 2.88
CA GLY A 6 31.64 27.02 4.25
C GLY A 6 31.16 25.76 4.97
N MET A 7 31.28 24.58 4.34
CA MET A 7 30.96 23.28 4.93
C MET A 7 32.25 22.58 5.37
N ASN A 8 32.23 22.01 6.58
CA ASN A 8 33.27 21.08 7.03
C ASN A 8 33.22 19.84 6.12
N ILE A 9 34.32 19.59 5.40
CA ILE A 9 34.38 18.52 4.38
C ILE A 9 34.39 17.13 5.03
N PHE A 10 34.82 17.04 6.28
CA PHE A 10 34.87 15.81 7.06
C PHE A 10 34.01 15.97 8.32
N PRO A 11 32.77 15.46 8.32
CA PRO A 11 32.04 15.27 9.56
C PRO A 11 32.82 14.33 10.49
N GLY A 12 32.57 14.44 11.80
CA GLY A 12 33.19 13.53 12.77
C GLY A 12 32.88 12.07 12.43
N SER A 13 33.78 11.14 12.72
CA SER A 13 33.55 9.69 12.52
C SER A 13 32.24 9.23 13.15
N ASP A 14 31.87 9.84 14.27
CA ASP A 14 30.72 9.47 15.08
C ASP A 14 29.39 9.92 14.44
N GLU A 15 29.39 11.07 13.77
CA GLU A 15 28.23 11.59 13.02
C GLU A 15 27.94 10.72 11.80
N ILE A 16 28.98 10.33 11.08
CA ILE A 16 28.88 9.44 9.92
C ILE A 16 28.39 8.05 10.37
N ALA A 17 28.94 7.52 11.46
CA ALA A 17 28.51 6.23 12.01
C ALA A 17 27.02 6.26 12.42
N SER A 18 26.59 7.32 13.11
CA SER A 18 25.18 7.51 13.47
C SER A 18 24.26 7.55 12.25
N LEU A 19 24.62 8.32 11.22
CA LEU A 19 23.87 8.41 9.97
C LEU A 19 23.75 7.03 9.29
N ILE A 20 24.85 6.28 9.18
CA ILE A 20 24.84 4.96 8.56
C ILE A 20 23.93 4.01 9.33
N VAL A 21 24.04 3.97 10.66
CA VAL A 21 23.19 3.11 11.50
C VAL A 21 21.72 3.45 11.30
N ARG A 22 21.36 4.75 11.26
CA ARG A 22 19.98 5.21 11.05
C ARG A 22 19.45 4.84 9.67
N ILE A 23 20.23 5.02 8.60
CA ILE A 23 19.84 4.62 7.24
C ILE A 23 19.62 3.11 7.17
N VAL A 24 20.53 2.32 7.76
CA VAL A 24 20.42 0.86 7.76
C VAL A 24 19.16 0.42 8.50
N LEU A 25 18.89 1.00 9.67
CA LEU A 25 17.70 0.70 10.45
C LEU A 25 16.42 1.09 9.71
N ASN A 26 16.37 2.30 9.14
CA ASN A 26 15.26 2.77 8.32
C ASN A 26 14.97 1.84 7.13
N LEU A 27 16.02 1.46 6.40
CA LEU A 27 15.89 0.53 5.27
C LEU A 27 15.49 -0.87 5.72
N LEU A 28 15.95 -1.33 6.88
CA LEU A 28 15.58 -2.63 7.45
C LEU A 28 14.07 -2.70 7.74
N PHE A 29 13.51 -1.72 8.44
CA PHE A 29 12.07 -1.71 8.74
C PHE A 29 11.22 -1.45 7.51
N THR A 30 11.67 -0.58 6.60
CA THR A 30 11.02 -0.38 5.30
C THR A 30 10.99 -1.68 4.51
N THR A 31 12.08 -2.45 4.53
CA THR A 31 12.16 -3.76 3.86
C THR A 31 11.20 -4.75 4.48
N ILE A 32 11.06 -4.78 5.80
CA ILE A 32 10.09 -5.64 6.48
C ILE A 32 8.67 -5.30 5.99
N VAL A 33 8.28 -4.03 6.05
CA VAL A 33 6.92 -3.60 5.64
C VAL A 33 6.67 -3.88 4.16
N VAL A 34 7.58 -3.48 3.27
CA VAL A 34 7.38 -3.57 1.82
C VAL A 34 7.55 -5.00 1.30
N ARG A 35 8.54 -5.76 1.77
CA ARG A 35 8.87 -7.08 1.23
C ARG A 35 8.11 -8.21 1.91
N VAL A 36 7.94 -8.14 3.24
CA VAL A 36 7.28 -9.23 4.00
C VAL A 36 5.76 -9.08 3.95
N VAL A 37 5.26 -7.86 4.09
CA VAL A 37 3.80 -7.61 4.11
C VAL A 37 3.29 -7.32 2.70
N TYR A 38 3.73 -6.23 2.09
CA TYR A 38 3.16 -5.77 0.82
C TYR A 38 3.39 -6.76 -0.35
N PHE A 39 4.64 -7.17 -0.60
CA PHE A 39 4.95 -8.04 -1.73
C PHE A 39 4.30 -9.44 -1.62
N LYS A 40 4.25 -10.00 -0.40
CA LYS A 40 3.63 -11.32 -0.16
C LYS A 40 2.14 -11.31 -0.48
N LEU A 41 1.44 -10.22 -0.18
CA LEU A 41 -0.01 -10.15 -0.36
C LEU A 41 -0.45 -9.68 -1.75
N TYR A 42 0.26 -8.74 -2.37
CA TYR A 42 -0.28 -8.01 -3.54
C TYR A 42 0.46 -8.28 -4.85
N GLN A 43 1.70 -8.77 -4.83
CA GLN A 43 2.52 -9.15 -6.00
C GLN A 43 2.67 -8.09 -7.12
N HIS A 44 2.17 -6.87 -6.95
CA HIS A 44 2.35 -5.76 -7.89
C HIS A 44 3.73 -5.14 -7.66
N ARG A 45 4.64 -5.33 -8.62
CA ARG A 45 6.04 -4.90 -8.48
C ARG A 45 6.21 -3.38 -8.59
N ASP A 46 5.27 -2.70 -9.23
CA ASP A 46 5.42 -1.30 -9.65
C ASP A 46 5.48 -0.34 -8.46
N TYR A 47 4.80 -0.65 -7.35
CA TYR A 47 4.81 0.20 -6.15
C TYR A 47 6.02 -0.01 -5.23
N ILE A 48 6.73 -1.14 -5.35
CA ILE A 48 7.88 -1.44 -4.48
C ILE A 48 8.96 -0.39 -4.70
N PHE A 49 9.29 -0.10 -5.96
CA PHE A 49 10.26 0.92 -6.32
C PHE A 49 9.87 2.29 -5.73
N THR A 50 8.60 2.68 -5.91
CA THR A 50 8.05 3.93 -5.40
C THR A 50 8.18 4.05 -3.88
N TYR A 51 7.89 2.98 -3.13
CA TYR A 51 7.99 3.00 -1.67
C TYR A 51 9.42 3.18 -1.18
N TYR A 52 10.38 2.43 -1.72
CA TYR A 52 11.79 2.59 -1.33
C TYR A 52 12.32 3.97 -1.70
N LEU A 53 12.02 4.45 -2.90
CA LEU A 53 12.53 5.74 -3.36
C LEU A 53 11.97 6.88 -2.52
N LEU A 54 10.66 6.89 -2.26
CA LEU A 54 10.05 7.91 -1.41
C LEU A 54 10.55 7.82 0.04
N ASN A 55 10.75 6.62 0.58
CA ASN A 55 11.36 6.45 1.90
C ASN A 55 12.74 7.11 2.00
N VAL A 56 13.64 6.80 1.07
CA VAL A 56 15.03 7.31 1.09
C VAL A 56 15.07 8.81 0.89
N VAL A 57 14.25 9.34 -0.03
CA VAL A 57 14.16 10.79 -0.29
C VAL A 57 13.62 11.52 0.94
N THR A 58 12.54 11.01 1.53
CA THR A 58 11.94 11.62 2.73
C THR A 58 12.88 11.54 3.93
N PHE A 59 13.56 10.42 4.15
CA PHE A 59 14.57 10.29 5.20
C PHE A 59 15.67 11.34 5.03
N SER A 60 16.19 11.45 3.80
CA SER A 60 17.29 12.39 3.49
C SER A 60 16.87 13.84 3.73
N PHE A 61 15.68 14.24 3.29
CA PHE A 61 15.16 15.58 3.55
C PHE A 61 14.93 15.84 5.04
N ALA A 62 14.32 14.90 5.75
CA ALA A 62 14.07 15.03 7.18
C ALA A 62 15.38 15.12 7.97
N PHE A 63 16.40 14.33 7.61
CA PHE A 63 17.71 14.33 8.25
C PHE A 63 18.44 15.67 8.02
N LEU A 64 18.45 16.17 6.79
CA LEU A 64 19.06 17.47 6.48
C LEU A 64 18.36 18.62 7.22
N LEU A 65 17.04 18.58 7.33
CA LEU A 65 16.26 19.58 8.05
C LEU A 65 16.39 19.48 9.57
N SER A 66 16.70 18.31 10.12
CA SER A 66 16.83 18.12 11.58
C SER A 66 17.91 19.01 12.22
N ASN A 67 18.91 19.44 11.44
CA ASN A 67 19.99 20.34 11.88
C ASN A 67 19.58 21.83 11.89
N VAL A 68 18.36 22.15 11.49
CA VAL A 68 17.79 23.50 11.51
C VAL A 68 16.73 23.53 12.62
N PRO A 69 16.54 24.62 13.38
CA PRO A 69 15.43 24.72 14.34
C PRO A 69 14.09 24.64 13.60
N VAL A 70 13.50 23.44 13.55
CA VAL A 70 12.29 23.16 12.75
C VAL A 70 11.03 23.25 13.62
N ASN A 71 10.43 24.45 13.67
CA ASN A 71 9.07 24.60 14.22
C ASN A 71 8.01 24.88 13.15
N LEU A 72 8.39 25.39 11.96
CA LEU A 72 7.47 25.75 10.86
C LEU A 72 7.70 24.94 9.57
N GLY A 73 8.95 24.59 9.25
CA GLY A 73 9.30 23.89 8.01
C GLY A 73 8.77 22.45 7.91
N PHE A 74 8.61 21.77 9.05
CA PHE A 74 8.12 20.39 9.10
C PHE A 74 6.65 20.27 8.70
N GLY A 75 5.79 21.12 9.29
CA GLY A 75 4.37 21.17 8.93
C GLY A 75 4.18 21.46 7.44
N LEU A 76 4.92 22.43 6.90
CA LEU A 76 4.91 22.77 5.47
C LEU A 76 5.38 21.61 4.58
N GLY A 77 6.42 20.87 4.96
CA GLY A 77 6.91 19.70 4.22
C GLY A 77 5.90 18.55 4.18
N LEU A 78 5.26 18.27 5.32
CA LEU A 78 4.21 17.24 5.41
C LEU A 78 2.99 17.64 4.55
N PHE A 79 2.55 18.90 4.64
CA PHE A 79 1.49 19.44 3.78
C PHE A 79 1.86 19.41 2.29
N GLY A 80 3.12 19.62 1.92
CA GLY A 80 3.61 19.50 0.55
C GLY A 80 3.46 18.08 -0.01
N ILE A 81 3.83 17.07 0.79
CA ILE A 81 3.64 15.65 0.43
C ILE A 81 2.16 15.33 0.26
N PHE A 82 1.29 15.76 1.19
CA PHE A 82 -0.15 15.58 1.07
C PHE A 82 -0.74 16.31 -0.14
N GLY A 83 -0.21 17.49 -0.48
CA GLY A 83 -0.59 18.26 -1.66
C GLY A 83 -0.30 17.48 -2.95
N ILE A 84 0.92 16.97 -3.11
CA ILE A 84 1.31 16.14 -4.27
C ILE A 84 0.45 14.87 -4.34
N LEU A 85 0.18 14.23 -3.20
CA LEU A 85 -0.65 13.03 -3.14
C LEU A 85 -2.12 13.25 -3.50
N ARG A 86 -2.64 14.48 -3.32
CA ARG A 86 -4.01 14.86 -3.69
C ARG A 86 -4.18 15.09 -5.21
N TYR A 87 -3.11 15.46 -5.92
CA TYR A 87 -3.18 15.84 -7.35
C TYR A 87 -2.84 14.71 -8.33
N ARG A 88 -2.73 13.47 -7.87
CA ARG A 88 -2.52 12.35 -8.78
C ARG A 88 -3.78 12.09 -9.62
N THR A 89 -3.58 11.87 -10.92
CA THR A 89 -4.64 11.65 -11.91
C THR A 89 -5.19 10.22 -11.90
N GLU A 90 -4.44 9.24 -11.38
CA GLU A 90 -4.92 7.88 -11.15
C GLU A 90 -5.30 7.66 -9.67
N ALA A 91 -6.49 7.10 -9.46
CA ALA A 91 -6.98 6.75 -8.14
C ALA A 91 -6.17 5.57 -7.56
N ILE A 92 -5.03 5.85 -6.91
CA ILE A 92 -4.31 4.81 -6.14
C ILE A 92 -5.27 4.22 -5.10
N GLU A 93 -5.33 2.90 -5.05
CA GLU A 93 -6.11 2.17 -4.05
C GLU A 93 -5.79 2.68 -2.63
N VAL A 94 -6.83 2.83 -1.80
CA VAL A 94 -6.69 3.34 -0.41
C VAL A 94 -5.57 2.62 0.34
N ARG A 95 -5.42 1.31 0.10
CA ARG A 95 -4.37 0.47 0.66
C ARG A 95 -2.96 0.91 0.28
N ASN A 96 -2.68 1.13 -0.99
CA ASN A 96 -1.35 1.52 -1.47
C ASN A 96 -0.95 2.90 -0.92
N LEU A 97 -1.93 3.77 -0.69
CA LEU A 97 -1.76 5.06 -0.02
C LEU A 97 -1.40 4.87 1.47
N THR A 98 -2.03 3.95 2.18
CA THR A 98 -1.69 3.65 3.59
C THR A 98 -0.24 3.17 3.74
N TYR A 99 0.22 2.25 2.89
CA TYR A 99 1.61 1.80 2.91
C TYR A 99 2.60 2.92 2.63
N LEU A 100 2.23 3.85 1.75
CA LEU A 100 3.06 5.03 1.50
C LEU A 100 3.21 5.89 2.76
N PHE A 101 2.13 6.13 3.49
CA PHE A 101 2.18 6.87 4.75
C PHE A 101 3.02 6.16 5.82
N VAL A 102 2.89 4.85 5.94
CA VAL A 102 3.70 4.07 6.88
C VAL A 102 5.19 4.23 6.57
N VAL A 103 5.56 4.06 5.30
CA VAL A 103 6.96 4.13 4.86
C VAL A 103 7.53 5.56 5.00
N ILE A 104 6.72 6.59 4.74
CA ILE A 104 7.09 8.00 4.99
C ILE A 104 7.24 8.26 6.49
N GLY A 105 6.33 7.75 7.33
CA GLY A 105 6.40 7.88 8.78
C GLY A 105 7.66 7.25 9.36
N ILE A 106 8.00 6.02 8.91
CA ILE A 106 9.24 5.33 9.28
C ILE A 106 10.46 6.17 8.89
N ALA A 107 10.50 6.74 7.67
CA ALA A 107 11.59 7.61 7.24
C ALA A 107 11.76 8.84 8.15
N ILE A 108 10.66 9.53 8.46
CA ILE A 108 10.67 10.74 9.29
C ILE A 108 11.11 10.41 10.72
N LEU A 109 10.56 9.35 11.33
CA LEU A 109 10.90 8.93 12.68
C LEU A 109 12.38 8.57 12.81
N ASN A 110 12.93 7.84 11.84
CA ASN A 110 14.34 7.46 11.86
C ASN A 110 15.29 8.63 11.57
N ALA A 111 14.82 9.69 10.90
CA ALA A 111 15.61 10.87 10.61
C ALA A 111 15.60 11.89 11.75
N LEU A 112 14.48 12.03 12.46
CA LEU A 112 14.28 12.98 13.56
C LEU A 112 14.64 12.34 14.91
N GLU A 113 15.94 12.12 15.14
CA GLU A 113 16.41 11.78 16.48
C GLU A 113 16.89 13.06 17.18
N ASN A 114 16.21 13.41 18.28
CA ASN A 114 16.69 14.43 19.21
C ASN A 114 17.69 13.77 20.18
N GLU A 115 18.62 14.52 20.78
CA GLU A 115 19.67 13.96 21.68
C GLU A 115 19.13 13.11 22.85
N GLN A 116 17.82 13.14 23.10
CA GLN A 116 17.12 12.42 24.16
C GLN A 116 16.57 11.06 23.74
N ILE A 117 16.42 10.80 22.44
CA ILE A 117 15.86 9.54 21.93
C ILE A 117 16.99 8.52 21.84
N SER A 118 16.78 7.35 22.43
CA SER A 118 17.75 6.24 22.35
C SER A 118 17.46 5.36 21.14
N LEU A 119 18.51 4.74 20.58
CA LEU A 119 18.41 3.72 19.54
C LEU A 119 17.43 2.59 19.92
N VAL A 120 17.33 2.27 21.22
CA VAL A 120 16.38 1.27 21.72
C VAL A 120 14.93 1.74 21.57
N GLU A 121 14.64 2.99 21.89
CA GLU A 121 13.29 3.55 21.71
C GLU A 121 12.91 3.58 20.23
N LEU A 122 13.86 3.96 19.37
CA LEU A 122 13.70 3.94 17.92
C LEU A 122 13.36 2.54 17.41
N LEU A 123 14.07 1.51 17.90
CA LEU A 123 13.78 0.11 17.57
C LEU A 123 12.39 -0.32 18.02
N ILE A 124 11.98 0.06 19.24
CA ILE A 124 10.65 -0.28 19.79
C ILE A 124 9.55 0.34 18.94
N VAL A 125 9.65 1.65 18.62
CA VAL A 125 8.64 2.35 17.82
C VAL A 125 8.55 1.78 16.40
N ASN A 126 9.68 1.56 15.73
CA ASN A 126 9.71 0.95 14.40
C ASN A 126 9.13 -0.48 14.42
N SER A 127 9.46 -1.26 15.45
CA SER A 127 8.93 -2.63 15.63
C SER A 127 7.43 -2.62 15.89
N LEU A 128 6.92 -1.66 16.67
CA LEU A 128 5.50 -1.49 16.91
C LEU A 128 4.75 -1.18 15.61
N ILE A 129 5.27 -0.25 14.80
CA ILE A 129 4.66 0.12 13.51
C ILE A 129 4.66 -1.09 12.56
N ALA A 130 5.81 -1.72 12.35
CA ALA A 130 5.92 -2.88 11.47
C ALA A 130 5.08 -4.07 11.98
N GLY A 131 5.06 -4.28 13.30
CA GLY A 131 4.25 -5.30 13.96
C GLY A 131 2.75 -5.04 13.81
N ALA A 132 2.28 -3.81 14.00
CA ALA A 132 0.89 -3.43 13.82
C ALA A 132 0.44 -3.66 12.37
N VAL A 133 1.25 -3.26 11.39
CA VAL A 133 0.96 -3.52 9.96
C VAL A 133 0.92 -5.02 9.70
N CYS A 134 1.86 -5.79 10.23
CA CYS A 134 1.89 -7.23 10.07
C CYS A 134 0.65 -7.91 10.68
N VAL A 135 0.25 -7.54 11.90
CA VAL A 135 -0.90 -8.13 12.60
C VAL A 135 -2.22 -7.76 11.92
N LEU A 136 -2.40 -6.48 11.57
CA LEU A 136 -3.64 -6.01 10.94
C LEU A 136 -3.81 -6.63 9.56
N GLU A 137 -2.72 -6.76 8.80
CA GLU A 137 -2.79 -7.31 7.44
C GLU A 137 -2.81 -8.85 7.43
N ALA A 138 -2.18 -9.51 8.41
CA ALA A 138 -2.24 -10.96 8.56
C ALA A 138 -3.57 -11.44 9.16
N SER A 139 -4.30 -10.56 9.85
CA SER A 139 -5.61 -10.90 10.40
C SER A 139 -6.57 -11.23 9.25
N PRO A 140 -7.13 -12.46 9.20
CA PRO A 140 -8.06 -12.90 8.16
C PRO A 140 -9.45 -12.24 8.29
N PHE A 141 -9.52 -11.03 8.86
CA PHE A 141 -10.76 -10.35 9.20
C PHE A 141 -11.60 -9.97 7.97
N SER A 142 -11.00 -9.98 6.78
CA SER A 142 -11.73 -9.95 5.52
C SER A 142 -11.42 -11.24 4.75
N ARG A 143 -12.36 -12.19 4.74
CA ARG A 143 -12.34 -13.30 3.79
C ARG A 143 -12.12 -12.67 2.41
N ARG A 144 -11.01 -13.00 1.74
CA ARG A 144 -10.76 -12.64 0.33
C ARG A 144 -11.82 -13.32 -0.53
N GLU A 145 -13.00 -12.73 -0.56
CA GLU A 145 -13.97 -12.97 -1.61
C GLU A 145 -13.47 -12.18 -2.82
N GLU A 146 -13.09 -12.88 -3.87
CA GLU A 146 -12.80 -12.22 -5.14
C GLU A 146 -14.13 -11.76 -5.71
N SER A 147 -14.21 -10.48 -6.07
CA SER A 147 -15.38 -9.91 -6.74
C SER A 147 -15.10 -9.78 -8.23
N HIS A 148 -16.04 -10.23 -9.04
CA HIS A 148 -15.99 -10.04 -10.50
C HIS A 148 -17.27 -9.35 -10.94
N ARG A 149 -17.16 -8.38 -11.83
CA ARG A 149 -18.32 -7.70 -12.40
C ARG A 149 -18.74 -8.41 -13.68
N VAL A 150 -20.00 -8.78 -13.76
CA VAL A 150 -20.59 -9.47 -14.90
C VAL A 150 -21.78 -8.67 -15.37
N LEU A 151 -21.84 -8.43 -16.68
CA LEU A 151 -23.00 -7.83 -17.31
C LEU A 151 -24.03 -8.93 -17.54
N TYR A 152 -25.15 -8.83 -16.84
CA TYR A 152 -26.23 -9.82 -16.84
C TYR A 152 -27.38 -9.34 -17.72
N ASP A 153 -27.95 -10.26 -18.47
CA ASP A 153 -28.87 -10.02 -19.59
C ASP A 153 -30.32 -10.43 -19.26
N ARG A 154 -30.62 -10.81 -18.01
CA ARG A 154 -31.96 -11.30 -17.62
C ARG A 154 -32.50 -10.55 -16.41
N LEU A 155 -33.10 -9.38 -16.60
CA LEU A 155 -33.70 -8.62 -15.50
C LEU A 155 -34.91 -9.33 -14.89
N ASP A 156 -35.64 -10.14 -15.67
CA ASP A 156 -36.83 -10.88 -15.21
C ASP A 156 -36.54 -11.75 -13.98
N LEU A 157 -35.29 -12.23 -13.84
CA LEU A 157 -34.85 -13.09 -12.76
C LEU A 157 -34.27 -12.33 -11.55
N LEU A 158 -34.13 -11.01 -11.62
CA LEU A 158 -33.59 -10.16 -10.54
C LEU A 158 -34.61 -9.82 -9.44
N GLY A 159 -35.59 -10.70 -9.21
CA GLY A 159 -36.54 -10.58 -8.11
C GLY A 159 -36.01 -11.15 -6.78
N PRO A 160 -36.54 -10.68 -5.63
CA PRO A 160 -36.17 -11.21 -4.31
C PRO A 160 -36.53 -12.69 -4.12
N ALA A 161 -37.49 -13.22 -4.89
CA ALA A 161 -37.91 -14.62 -4.85
C ALA A 161 -37.04 -15.56 -5.72
N THR A 162 -36.31 -15.02 -6.70
CA THR A 162 -35.57 -15.78 -7.73
C THR A 162 -34.05 -15.75 -7.51
N ALA A 163 -33.59 -15.28 -6.35
CA ALA A 163 -32.16 -15.18 -6.02
C ALA A 163 -31.42 -16.52 -6.12
N ALA A 164 -32.07 -17.65 -5.82
CA ALA A 164 -31.48 -18.98 -5.97
C ALA A 164 -31.26 -19.36 -7.44
N GLU A 165 -32.20 -19.02 -8.31
CA GLU A 165 -32.13 -19.29 -9.76
C GLU A 165 -31.05 -18.44 -10.44
N VAL A 166 -30.93 -17.16 -10.03
CA VAL A 166 -29.85 -16.28 -10.51
C VAL A 166 -28.48 -16.83 -10.12
N LEU A 167 -28.34 -17.32 -8.88
CA LEU A 167 -27.09 -17.90 -8.41
C LEU A 167 -26.72 -19.16 -9.20
N GLU A 168 -27.70 -20.00 -9.55
CA GLU A 168 -27.50 -21.21 -10.35
C GLU A 168 -27.15 -20.88 -11.81
N ASP A 169 -27.84 -19.93 -12.45
CA ASP A 169 -27.53 -19.49 -13.82
C ASP A 169 -26.13 -18.86 -13.89
N LEU A 170 -25.79 -17.99 -12.93
CA LEU A 170 -24.46 -17.38 -12.85
C LEU A 170 -23.38 -18.44 -12.64
N ARG A 171 -23.59 -19.44 -11.78
CA ARG A 171 -22.65 -20.56 -11.60
C ARG A 171 -22.52 -21.40 -12.87
N GLY A 172 -23.62 -21.67 -13.57
CA GLY A 172 -23.64 -22.44 -14.82
C GLY A 172 -22.87 -21.75 -15.95
N ARG A 173 -23.10 -20.44 -16.13
CA ARG A 173 -22.48 -19.64 -17.19
C ARG A 173 -21.02 -19.28 -16.90
N THR A 174 -20.71 -18.85 -15.67
CA THR A 174 -19.34 -18.43 -15.32
C THR A 174 -18.44 -19.59 -14.92
N ARG A 175 -19.01 -20.75 -14.57
CA ARG A 175 -18.32 -21.91 -13.98
C ARG A 175 -17.52 -21.57 -12.71
N LEU A 176 -17.85 -20.46 -12.06
CA LEU A 176 -17.25 -20.04 -10.80
C LEU A 176 -18.10 -20.53 -9.62
N PRO A 177 -17.49 -20.91 -8.48
CA PRO A 177 -18.21 -21.25 -7.27
C PRO A 177 -18.71 -19.98 -6.56
N ILE A 178 -19.67 -19.29 -7.17
CA ILE A 178 -20.23 -18.04 -6.66
C ILE A 178 -20.97 -18.30 -5.35
N THR A 179 -20.60 -17.60 -4.28
CA THR A 179 -21.23 -17.69 -2.96
C THR A 179 -22.33 -16.66 -2.79
N ARG A 180 -22.11 -15.45 -3.32
CA ARG A 180 -23.00 -14.30 -3.17
C ARG A 180 -22.94 -13.43 -4.42
N PHE A 181 -24.01 -12.71 -4.70
CA PHE A 181 -24.05 -11.68 -5.73
C PHE A 181 -24.68 -10.40 -5.18
N GLU A 182 -24.27 -9.26 -5.72
CA GLU A 182 -24.87 -7.95 -5.47
C GLU A 182 -25.25 -7.33 -6.81
N VAL A 183 -26.50 -6.85 -6.91
CA VAL A 183 -26.98 -6.14 -8.09
C VAL A 183 -26.51 -4.69 -7.98
N GLY A 184 -25.76 -4.24 -8.98
CA GLY A 184 -25.30 -2.88 -9.14
C GLY A 184 -26.25 -2.05 -10.00
N ASP A 185 -25.70 -1.38 -11.01
CA ASP A 185 -26.48 -0.53 -11.90
C ASP A 185 -27.38 -1.35 -12.84
N VAL A 186 -28.61 -0.88 -13.06
CA VAL A 186 -29.61 -1.57 -13.89
C VAL A 186 -30.03 -0.65 -15.03
N ASP A 187 -29.64 -1.01 -16.25
CA ASP A 187 -30.04 -0.33 -17.47
C ASP A 187 -31.34 -0.95 -17.99
N LEU A 188 -32.47 -0.34 -17.61
CA LEU A 188 -33.81 -0.72 -18.05
C LEU A 188 -34.03 -0.52 -19.57
N MET A 189 -33.23 0.32 -20.24
CA MET A 189 -33.38 0.52 -21.69
C MET A 189 -32.75 -0.61 -22.49
N ARG A 190 -31.63 -1.15 -21.99
CA ARG A 190 -30.90 -2.25 -22.64
C ARG A 190 -31.24 -3.62 -22.09
N ASP A 191 -32.09 -3.67 -21.06
CA ASP A 191 -32.42 -4.89 -20.34
C ASP A 191 -31.16 -5.62 -19.85
N THR A 192 -30.24 -4.82 -19.26
CA THR A 192 -28.99 -5.35 -18.69
C THR A 192 -28.74 -4.82 -17.29
N ALA A 193 -28.16 -5.64 -16.42
CA ALA A 193 -27.75 -5.25 -15.08
C ALA A 193 -26.27 -5.60 -14.84
N GLU A 194 -25.53 -4.69 -14.21
CA GLU A 194 -24.18 -4.98 -13.75
C GLU A 194 -24.27 -5.71 -12.40
N ILE A 195 -23.79 -6.95 -12.33
CA ILE A 195 -23.82 -7.76 -11.11
C ILE A 195 -22.39 -8.01 -10.62
N ALA A 196 -22.13 -7.72 -9.35
CA ALA A 196 -20.90 -8.10 -8.68
C ALA A 196 -21.06 -9.50 -8.07
N VAL A 197 -20.30 -10.48 -8.55
CA VAL A 197 -20.31 -11.86 -8.02
C VAL A 197 -19.11 -12.09 -7.12
N TYR A 198 -19.34 -12.71 -5.97
CA TYR A 198 -18.34 -12.99 -4.94
C TYR A 198 -18.10 -14.50 -4.84
N TYR A 199 -16.84 -14.92 -4.90
CA TYR A 199 -16.43 -16.32 -4.76
C TYR A 199 -15.15 -16.44 -3.92
N PRO A 200 -14.94 -17.57 -3.21
CA PRO A 200 -13.72 -17.78 -2.46
C PRO A 200 -12.51 -17.86 -3.39
N ALA A 201 -11.43 -17.14 -3.06
CA ALA A 201 -10.18 -17.03 -3.83
C ALA A 201 -9.45 -18.38 -4.08
N THR A 202 -9.98 -19.50 -3.59
CA THR A 202 -9.43 -20.85 -3.76
C THR A 202 -9.56 -21.40 -5.18
N GLY A 203 -10.18 -20.65 -6.11
CA GLY A 203 -10.55 -21.10 -7.45
C GLY A 203 -9.78 -20.52 -8.62
N ARG A 204 -8.61 -19.89 -8.44
CA ARG A 204 -7.83 -19.38 -9.59
C ARG A 204 -7.17 -20.53 -10.34
N ARG A 205 -7.91 -21.15 -11.29
CA ARG A 205 -7.26 -21.80 -12.42
C ARG A 205 -6.49 -20.72 -13.16
N SER A 206 -5.17 -20.97 -13.28
CA SER A 206 -4.20 -20.37 -14.18
C SER A 206 -4.86 -19.53 -15.28
N SER A 207 -4.42 -18.29 -15.43
CA SER A 207 -4.59 -17.55 -16.68
C SER A 207 -4.34 -18.51 -17.85
N LEU A 208 -5.36 -18.72 -18.68
CA LEU A 208 -5.18 -19.37 -19.97
C LEU A 208 -4.32 -18.40 -20.79
N LYS A 209 -3.01 -18.64 -20.84
CA LYS A 209 -2.16 -18.05 -21.85
C LYS A 209 -2.71 -18.50 -23.21
N PRO A 210 -2.89 -17.59 -24.19
CA PRO A 210 -3.17 -18.00 -25.55
C PRO A 210 -1.90 -18.64 -26.10
N LYS A 211 -1.80 -19.96 -25.97
CA LYS A 211 -1.01 -20.79 -26.88
C LYS A 211 -2.04 -21.61 -27.66
N ASP A 212 -1.81 -21.71 -28.97
CA ASP A 212 -2.60 -22.44 -29.96
C ASP A 212 -3.57 -21.53 -30.76
N ALA A 213 -3.02 -20.45 -31.31
CA ALA A 213 -3.41 -20.00 -32.64
C ALA A 213 -2.33 -20.50 -33.63
N VAL A 214 -2.71 -21.52 -34.41
CA VAL A 214 -2.03 -22.17 -35.54
C VAL A 214 -0.96 -23.19 -35.21
#